data_AF-A0A9W8G5S7-F1
#
_entry.id   AF-A0A9W8G5S7-F1
#
_cell.length_a   1.000
_cell.length_b   1.000
_cell.length_c   1.000
_cell.angle_alpha   90.00
_cell.angle_beta   90.00
_cell.angle_gamma   90.00
#
_symmetry.space_group_name_H-M   'P 1'
#
loop_
_entity.id
_entity.type
_entity.pdbx_description
1 polymer ?
#
loop_
_entity_poly.entity_id
_entity_poly.type
_entity_poly.pdbx_seq_one_letter_code
_entity_poly.pdbx_strand_id
1 'polypeptide(L)'
;MLRPVLCAGSARRLCASSSAFAAPAGAARRFSGHPDMTVIQNTAEPKSAQFQENAAGMAAAVADLEAKVAAAALGGSERARQKHVARGKLLPRDRVGRLLDGGSAFLELSQLAGHGLYGEGGDGGGGIAGGGLITGIGRVRGVECMVVANDAT
;
A
#
# COMPACT_ATOMS: atom_id res chain seq x y z
N MET A 1 -45.22 -10.67 28.50
CA MET A 1 -45.42 -12.14 28.55
C MET A 1 -44.48 -12.79 27.54
N LEU A 2 -43.65 -13.74 28.02
CA LEU A 2 -42.83 -14.76 27.33
C LEU A 2 -41.88 -14.31 26.21
N ARG A 3 -40.60 -14.00 26.51
CA ARG A 3 -39.40 -14.88 26.65
C ARG A 3 -38.78 -15.35 25.31
N PRO A 4 -37.45 -15.20 25.13
CA PRO A 4 -36.71 -15.73 23.99
C PRO A 4 -36.42 -17.23 24.17
N VAL A 5 -36.46 -17.98 23.07
CA VAL A 5 -36.11 -19.40 23.04
C VAL A 5 -34.59 -19.52 22.93
N LEU A 6 -33.95 -19.88 24.04
CA LEU A 6 -32.65 -20.56 24.03
C LEU A 6 -32.84 -21.94 23.40
N CYS A 7 -32.06 -22.26 22.37
CA CYS A 7 -31.86 -23.65 21.96
C CYS A 7 -30.45 -24.06 22.39
N ALA A 8 -30.38 -24.90 23.42
CA ALA A 8 -29.17 -25.55 23.88
C ALA A 8 -28.98 -26.88 23.14
N GLY A 9 -27.72 -27.17 22.77
CA GLY A 9 -27.21 -28.54 22.68
C GLY A 9 -27.19 -29.17 21.28
N SER A 10 -25.99 -29.48 20.80
CA SER A 10 -25.54 -30.87 20.58
C SER A 10 -24.28 -30.87 19.69
N ALA A 11 -23.16 -31.21 20.31
CA ALA A 11 -21.93 -31.51 19.61
C ALA A 11 -22.07 -32.82 18.82
N ARG A 12 -21.89 -32.79 17.50
CA ARG A 12 -21.39 -33.94 16.73
C ARG A 12 -20.43 -33.48 15.65
N ARG A 13 -19.16 -33.85 15.84
CA ARG A 13 -18.13 -33.97 14.80
C ARG A 13 -18.66 -34.84 13.67
N LEU A 14 -18.30 -34.55 12.42
CA LEU A 14 -18.05 -35.55 11.39
C LEU A 14 -17.22 -34.96 10.24
N CYS A 15 -16.10 -35.66 9.97
CA CYS A 15 -15.27 -35.71 8.78
C CYS A 15 -14.74 -34.43 8.12
N ALA A 16 -13.46 -34.18 8.38
CA ALA A 16 -12.54 -33.61 7.39
C ALA A 16 -12.33 -34.60 6.22
N SER A 17 -12.49 -34.14 4.99
CA SER A 17 -11.92 -34.82 3.81
C SER A 17 -10.70 -34.04 3.35
N SER A 18 -9.54 -34.54 3.78
CA SER A 18 -8.21 -34.10 3.38
C SER A 18 -7.91 -34.50 1.94
N SER A 19 -7.70 -33.53 1.05
CA SER A 19 -6.82 -33.73 -0.11
C SER A 19 -5.49 -33.05 0.20
N ALA A 20 -4.62 -33.77 0.90
CA ALA A 20 -3.26 -33.33 1.17
C ALA A 20 -2.46 -33.34 -0.13
N PHE A 21 -2.00 -32.17 -0.54
CA PHE A 21 -0.98 -32.04 -1.58
C PHE A 21 0.34 -32.54 -0.98
N ALA A 22 0.81 -33.71 -1.41
CA ALA A 22 2.06 -34.30 -0.93
C ALA A 22 3.25 -33.54 -1.51
N ALA A 23 3.95 -32.78 -0.68
CA ALA A 23 5.27 -32.24 -1.01
C ALA A 23 6.30 -33.38 -1.09
N PRO A 24 7.26 -33.34 -2.02
CA PRO A 24 8.22 -34.42 -2.18
C PRO A 24 9.14 -34.49 -0.96
N ALA A 25 9.49 -35.71 -0.56
CA ALA A 25 10.44 -36.00 0.50
C ALA A 25 11.88 -35.67 0.04
N GLY A 26 12.15 -34.39 -0.24
CA GLY A 26 13.51 -33.86 -0.21
C GLY A 26 13.86 -33.61 1.25
N ALA A 27 14.96 -34.20 1.72
CA ALA A 27 15.45 -34.03 3.07
C ALA A 27 15.74 -32.54 3.37
N ALA A 28 14.71 -31.81 3.77
CA ALA A 28 14.85 -30.53 4.43
C ALA A 28 15.67 -30.82 5.69
N ARG A 29 16.95 -30.43 5.66
CA ARG A 29 17.78 -30.41 6.86
C ARG A 29 17.00 -29.61 7.88
N ARG A 30 16.38 -30.30 8.84
CA ARG A 30 15.78 -29.66 10.00
C ARG A 30 16.95 -29.02 10.71
N PHE A 31 17.05 -27.69 10.63
CA PHE A 31 17.97 -26.95 11.47
C PHE A 31 17.57 -27.29 12.91
N SER A 32 18.36 -28.14 13.58
CA SER A 32 18.18 -28.53 14.96
C SER A 32 18.70 -27.41 15.87
N GLY A 33 18.18 -26.19 15.67
CA GLY A 33 18.47 -25.04 16.52
C GLY A 33 17.50 -25.00 17.70
N HIS A 34 18.00 -24.66 18.89
CA HIS A 34 17.15 -24.26 20.02
C HIS A 34 16.24 -23.11 19.55
N PRO A 35 14.93 -23.12 19.82
CA PRO A 35 14.00 -22.10 19.28
C PRO A 35 14.46 -20.67 19.58
N ASP A 36 15.14 -20.46 20.72
CA ASP A 36 15.68 -19.17 21.13
C ASP A 36 16.92 -18.69 20.33
N MET A 37 17.66 -19.58 19.66
CA MET A 37 18.86 -19.22 18.88
C MET A 37 18.54 -18.63 17.50
N THR A 38 17.27 -18.69 17.07
CA THR A 38 16.82 -18.17 15.75
C THR A 38 16.08 -16.84 15.85
N VAL A 39 15.87 -16.33 17.06
CA VAL A 39 15.22 -15.04 17.33
C VAL A 39 16.27 -13.93 17.34
N ILE A 40 16.09 -12.90 16.50
CA ILE A 40 16.92 -11.70 16.54
C ILE A 40 16.62 -10.94 17.83
N GLN A 41 17.61 -10.83 18.70
CA GLN A 41 17.47 -10.10 19.95
C GLN A 41 17.46 -8.59 19.66
N ASN A 42 16.37 -7.92 20.03
CA ASN A 42 16.28 -6.47 19.92
C ASN A 42 16.98 -5.82 21.12
N THR A 43 18.13 -5.20 20.88
CA THR A 43 18.90 -4.48 21.90
C THR A 43 18.57 -2.98 21.97
N ALA A 44 17.63 -2.50 21.14
CA ALA A 44 17.26 -1.09 21.13
C ALA A 44 16.47 -0.73 22.40
N GLU A 45 16.84 0.38 23.04
CA GLU A 45 16.18 0.91 24.24
C GLU A 45 15.22 2.06 23.88
N PRO A 46 13.90 1.84 23.84
CA PRO A 46 12.96 2.84 23.31
C PRO A 46 12.84 4.11 24.16
N LYS A 47 13.26 4.03 25.43
CA LYS A 47 13.22 5.15 26.39
C LYS A 47 14.52 5.92 26.48
N SER A 48 15.58 5.47 25.80
CA SER A 48 16.86 6.18 25.78
C SER A 48 16.71 7.51 25.04
N ALA A 49 17.49 8.53 25.42
CA ALA A 49 17.49 9.83 24.75
C ALA A 49 17.85 9.69 23.27
N GLN A 50 18.86 8.87 22.96
CA GLN A 50 19.30 8.60 21.58
C GLN A 50 18.18 8.00 20.72
N PHE A 51 17.40 7.04 21.24
CA PHE A 51 16.28 6.47 20.50
C PHE A 51 15.20 7.53 20.22
N GLN A 52 14.91 8.40 21.20
CA GLN A 52 13.93 9.47 21.04
C GLN A 52 14.37 10.52 20.01
N GLU A 53 15.65 10.91 20.02
CA GLU A 53 16.23 11.81 19.02
C GLU A 53 16.15 11.21 17.60
N ASN A 54 16.52 9.94 17.45
CA ASN A 54 16.43 9.23 16.17
C ASN A 54 14.97 9.12 15.69
N ALA A 55 14.05 8.80 16.60
CA ALA A 55 12.62 8.71 16.29
C ALA A 55 12.06 10.07 15.86
N ALA A 56 12.45 11.16 16.51
CA ALA A 56 12.05 12.51 16.15
C ALA A 56 12.60 12.92 14.77
N GLY A 57 13.88 12.63 14.49
CA GLY A 57 14.49 12.88 13.19
C GLY A 57 13.81 12.12 12.05
N MET A 58 13.52 10.83 12.28
CA MET A 58 12.78 10.01 11.31
C MET A 58 11.35 10.52 11.08
N ALA A 59 10.65 10.89 12.16
CA ALA A 59 9.30 11.43 12.07
C ALA A 59 9.26 12.72 11.23
N ALA A 60 10.26 13.61 11.40
CA ALA A 60 10.37 14.82 10.60
C ALA A 60 10.61 14.51 9.11
N ALA A 61 11.49 13.56 8.80
CA ALA A 61 11.75 13.13 7.41
C ALA A 61 10.52 12.48 6.75
N VAL A 62 9.77 11.66 7.50
CA VAL A 62 8.53 11.05 7.02
C VAL A 62 7.45 12.11 6.77
N ALA A 63 7.29 13.08 7.68
CA ALA A 63 6.31 14.15 7.50
C ALA A 63 6.60 15.01 6.25
N ASP A 64 7.88 15.34 5.99
CA ASP A 64 8.28 16.04 4.76
C ASP A 64 8.01 15.21 3.50
N LEU A 65 8.30 13.90 3.55
CA LEU A 65 7.98 12.97 2.46
C LEU A 65 6.48 12.91 2.19
N GLU A 66 5.66 12.73 3.23
CA GLU A 66 4.19 12.67 3.12
C GLU A 66 3.61 13.97 2.55
N ALA A 67 4.13 15.13 2.95
CA ALA A 67 3.71 16.42 2.41
C ALA A 67 4.00 16.52 0.90
N LYS A 68 5.20 16.11 0.48
CA LYS A 68 5.59 16.10 -0.95
C LYS A 68 4.76 15.11 -1.76
N VAL A 69 4.52 13.92 -1.21
CA VAL A 69 3.66 12.90 -1.81
C VAL A 69 2.22 13.41 -1.95
N ALA A 70 1.66 14.05 -0.92
CA ALA A 70 0.33 14.61 -0.97
C ALA A 70 0.21 15.70 -2.05
N ALA A 71 1.22 16.56 -2.18
CA ALA A 71 1.27 17.56 -3.23
C ALA A 71 1.35 16.92 -4.64
N ALA A 72 2.22 15.92 -4.82
CA ALA A 72 2.32 15.17 -6.08
C ALA A 72 1.04 14.37 -6.40
N ALA A 73 0.33 13.91 -5.38
CA ALA A 73 -0.91 13.16 -5.55
C ALA A 73 -2.04 14.01 -6.17
N LEU A 74 -1.97 15.33 -6.05
CA LEU A 74 -2.91 16.23 -6.72
C LEU A 74 -2.79 16.20 -8.26
N GLY A 75 -1.68 15.70 -8.82
CA GLY A 75 -1.43 15.70 -10.26
C GLY A 75 -1.03 17.08 -10.77
N GLY A 76 -1.51 17.45 -11.96
CA GLY A 76 -1.21 18.74 -12.59
C GLY A 76 -1.85 19.96 -11.93
N SER A 77 -1.87 21.09 -12.62
CA SER A 77 -2.43 22.33 -12.08
C SER A 77 -3.95 22.22 -11.86
N GLU A 78 -4.50 22.99 -10.92
CA GLU A 78 -5.95 23.03 -10.66
C GLU A 78 -6.76 23.33 -11.93
N ARG A 79 -6.28 24.27 -12.75
CA ARG A 79 -6.91 24.61 -14.04
C ARG A 79 -6.99 23.41 -14.98
N ALA A 80 -5.93 22.62 -15.04
CA ALA A 80 -5.84 21.49 -15.96
C ALA A 80 -6.62 20.27 -15.45
N ARG A 81 -6.67 20.04 -14.12
CA ARG A 81 -7.64 19.13 -13.49
C ARG A 81 -9.09 19.51 -13.81
N GLN A 82 -9.46 20.77 -13.63
CA GLN A 82 -10.81 21.26 -13.93
C GLN A 82 -11.16 21.07 -15.41
N LYS A 83 -10.23 21.37 -16.32
CA LYS A 83 -10.41 21.13 -17.76
C LYS A 83 -10.58 19.65 -18.08
N HIS A 84 -9.87 18.77 -17.38
CA HIS A 84 -9.99 17.32 -17.55
C HIS A 84 -11.37 16.82 -17.08
N VAL A 85 -11.83 17.27 -15.91
CA VAL A 85 -13.15 16.93 -15.36
C VAL A 85 -14.29 17.52 -16.19
N ALA A 86 -14.15 18.76 -16.68
CA ALA A 86 -15.14 19.42 -17.54
C ALA A 86 -15.39 18.67 -18.87
N ARG A 87 -14.46 17.81 -19.29
CA ARG A 87 -14.62 16.90 -20.44
C ARG A 87 -15.37 15.60 -20.10
N GLY A 88 -15.90 15.48 -18.89
CA GLY A 88 -16.58 14.28 -18.39
C GLY A 88 -15.64 13.11 -18.09
N LYS A 89 -14.33 13.37 -17.93
CA LYS A 89 -13.33 12.33 -17.66
C LYS A 89 -13.03 12.24 -16.16
N LEU A 90 -12.82 11.02 -15.68
CA LEU A 90 -12.31 10.77 -14.34
C LEU A 90 -10.83 11.16 -14.25
N LEU A 91 -10.40 11.66 -13.08
CA LEU A 91 -8.99 11.87 -12.80
C LEU A 91 -8.22 10.54 -12.84
N PRO A 92 -6.93 10.55 -13.18
CA PRO A 92 -6.11 9.33 -13.22
C PRO A 92 -6.17 8.51 -11.92
N ARG A 93 -6.05 9.15 -10.75
CA ARG A 93 -6.15 8.47 -9.45
C ARG A 93 -7.52 7.84 -9.22
N ASP A 94 -8.60 8.53 -9.61
CA ASP A 94 -9.96 7.98 -9.52
C ASP A 94 -10.13 6.76 -10.44
N ARG A 95 -9.52 6.78 -11.63
CA ARG A 95 -9.54 5.63 -12.55
C ARG A 95 -8.84 4.42 -11.93
N VAL A 96 -7.66 4.61 -11.35
CA VAL A 96 -6.92 3.55 -10.65
C VAL A 96 -7.75 3.01 -9.48
N GLY A 97 -8.29 3.89 -8.63
CA GLY A 97 -9.11 3.49 -7.48
C GLY A 97 -10.37 2.70 -7.86
N ARG A 98 -11.00 3.00 -9.00
CA ARG A 98 -12.16 2.23 -9.51
C ARG A 98 -11.78 0.92 -10.22
N LEU A 99 -10.56 0.80 -10.72
CA LEU A 99 -10.06 -0.41 -11.38
C LEU A 99 -9.71 -1.50 -10.37
N LEU A 100 -9.16 -1.09 -9.22
CA LEU A 100 -8.70 -1.99 -8.18
C LEU A 100 -9.87 -2.68 -7.46
N ASP A 101 -9.62 -3.90 -6.98
CA ASP A 101 -10.58 -4.62 -6.14
C ASP A 101 -10.76 -3.88 -4.80
N GLY A 102 -12.01 -3.76 -4.35
CA GLY A 102 -12.33 -3.08 -3.08
C GLY A 102 -11.62 -3.71 -1.88
N GLY A 103 -10.91 -2.88 -1.11
CA GLY A 103 -10.14 -3.33 0.05
C GLY A 103 -8.78 -3.96 -0.29
N SER A 104 -8.41 -4.07 -1.56
CA SER A 104 -7.07 -4.49 -1.96
C SER A 104 -6.05 -3.37 -1.77
N ALA A 105 -4.81 -3.74 -1.44
CA ALA A 105 -3.71 -2.81 -1.36
C ALA A 105 -3.24 -2.39 -2.76
N PHE A 106 -2.71 -1.17 -2.87
CA PHE A 106 -2.03 -0.65 -4.05
C PHE A 106 -0.64 -0.16 -3.66
N LEU A 107 0.39 -0.78 -4.25
CA LEU A 107 1.78 -0.36 -4.09
C LEU A 107 2.15 0.58 -5.23
N GLU A 108 2.03 1.88 -5.01
CA GLU A 108 2.41 2.91 -5.98
C GLU A 108 3.93 3.05 -6.07
N LEU A 109 4.44 3.18 -7.30
CA LEU A 109 5.86 3.26 -7.62
C LEU A 109 6.23 4.70 -7.99
N SER A 110 7.38 5.16 -7.49
CA SER A 110 8.04 6.40 -7.94
C SER A 110 7.16 7.66 -7.91
N GLN A 111 6.39 7.84 -6.83
CA GLN A 111 5.44 8.96 -6.66
C GLN A 111 6.06 10.36 -6.85
N LEU A 112 7.35 10.49 -6.52
CA LEU A 112 8.13 11.73 -6.63
C LEU A 112 9.06 11.76 -7.87
N ALA A 113 8.84 10.90 -8.86
CA ALA A 113 9.60 10.95 -10.10
C ALA A 113 9.50 12.33 -10.75
N GLY A 114 10.64 12.92 -11.11
CA GLY A 114 10.68 14.26 -11.71
C GLY A 114 10.62 15.42 -10.73
N HIS A 115 10.49 15.17 -9.42
CA HIS A 115 10.45 16.22 -8.40
C HIS A 115 11.73 17.07 -8.41
N GLY A 116 11.58 18.38 -8.58
CA GLY A 116 12.70 19.34 -8.59
C GLY A 116 13.56 19.34 -9.86
N LEU A 117 13.24 18.54 -10.90
CA LEU A 117 14.04 18.46 -12.13
C LEU A 117 13.66 19.49 -13.20
N TYR A 118 12.39 19.87 -13.25
CA TYR A 118 11.86 20.81 -14.22
C TYR A 118 11.45 22.08 -13.47
N GLY A 119 12.12 23.20 -13.73
CA GLY A 119 11.87 24.47 -13.05
C GLY A 119 10.43 24.97 -13.20
N GLU A 120 10.04 25.96 -12.41
CA GLU A 120 8.67 26.52 -12.35
C GLU A 120 8.22 27.29 -13.62
N GLY A 121 8.96 27.18 -14.73
CA GLY A 121 8.90 28.09 -15.88
C GLY A 121 7.94 27.73 -17.02
N GLY A 122 7.10 26.70 -16.88
CA GLY A 122 5.95 26.48 -17.77
C GLY A 122 4.70 27.14 -17.18
N ASP A 123 3.72 27.48 -18.03
CA ASP A 123 2.44 28.16 -17.79
C ASP A 123 1.51 27.47 -16.75
N GLY A 124 2.03 27.26 -15.55
CA GLY A 124 1.44 26.49 -14.48
C GLY A 124 2.41 26.01 -13.39
N GLY A 125 3.59 26.60 -13.18
CA GLY A 125 4.31 26.64 -11.88
C GLY A 125 4.54 25.36 -11.08
N GLY A 126 4.38 24.17 -11.66
CA GLY A 126 4.43 22.90 -10.94
C GLY A 126 5.18 21.87 -11.75
N GLY A 127 6.22 21.29 -11.17
CA GLY A 127 6.96 20.19 -11.78
C GLY A 127 6.03 19.02 -12.17
N ILE A 128 6.55 18.12 -13.01
CA ILE A 128 5.80 16.95 -13.48
C ILE A 128 5.62 15.97 -12.31
N ALA A 129 4.41 15.91 -11.74
CA ALA A 129 4.09 14.97 -10.67
C ALA A 129 4.18 13.51 -11.16
N GLY A 130 4.90 12.65 -10.42
CA GLY A 130 5.05 11.22 -10.73
C GLY A 130 5.64 10.92 -12.12
N GLY A 131 6.32 11.87 -12.77
CA GLY A 131 6.77 11.71 -14.16
C GLY A 131 5.63 11.68 -15.19
N GLY A 132 4.45 12.20 -14.85
CA GLY A 132 3.29 12.32 -15.75
C GLY A 132 2.47 11.03 -15.85
N LEU A 133 2.66 10.12 -14.90
CA LEU A 133 1.98 8.84 -14.85
C LEU A 133 1.91 8.32 -13.42
N ILE A 134 0.91 7.47 -13.19
CA ILE A 134 0.70 6.77 -11.94
C ILE A 134 0.94 5.31 -12.24
N THR A 135 1.91 4.73 -11.55
CA THR A 135 2.28 3.31 -11.72
C THR A 135 2.24 2.59 -10.39
N GLY A 136 1.86 1.33 -10.43
CA GLY A 136 1.85 0.52 -9.21
C GLY A 136 1.36 -0.89 -9.42
N ILE A 137 1.51 -1.68 -8.38
CA ILE A 137 1.04 -3.07 -8.34
C ILE A 137 -0.21 -3.10 -7.48
N GLY A 138 -1.30 -3.64 -8.03
CA GLY A 138 -2.56 -3.80 -7.32
C GLY A 138 -3.35 -4.99 -7.83
N ARG A 139 -4.45 -5.30 -7.15
CA ARG A 139 -5.30 -6.45 -7.50
C ARG A 139 -6.47 -6.02 -8.38
N VAL A 140 -6.67 -6.72 -9.49
CA VAL A 140 -7.82 -6.55 -10.40
C VAL A 140 -8.43 -7.91 -10.64
N ARG A 141 -9.69 -8.10 -10.21
CA ARG A 141 -10.42 -9.37 -10.32
C ARG A 141 -9.65 -10.56 -9.77
N GLY A 142 -9.01 -10.38 -8.61
CA GLY A 142 -8.23 -11.42 -7.94
C GLY A 142 -6.78 -11.54 -8.41
N VAL A 143 -6.37 -10.86 -9.48
CA VAL A 143 -5.05 -11.01 -10.10
C VAL A 143 -4.17 -9.81 -9.78
N GLU A 144 -2.91 -10.05 -9.40
CA GLU A 144 -1.92 -8.99 -9.23
C GLU A 144 -1.49 -8.45 -10.59
N CYS A 145 -1.70 -7.16 -10.80
CA CYS A 145 -1.50 -6.47 -12.07
C CYS A 145 -0.58 -5.27 -11.89
N MET A 146 0.33 -5.07 -12.87
CA MET A 146 0.99 -3.79 -13.07
C MET A 146 -0.03 -2.82 -13.68
N VAL A 147 -0.34 -1.75 -12.96
CA VAL A 147 -1.24 -0.68 -13.41
C VAL A 147 -0.38 0.49 -13.86
N VAL A 148 -0.64 0.98 -15.07
CA VAL A 148 0.01 2.18 -15.64
C VAL A 148 -1.10 3.12 -16.10
N ALA A 149 -1.19 4.30 -15.50
CA ALA A 149 -2.19 5.31 -15.83
C ALA A 149 -1.54 6.67 -16.05
N ASN A 150 -1.50 7.13 -17.30
CA ASN A 150 -0.98 8.45 -17.63
C ASN A 150 -1.83 9.55 -16.97
N ASP A 151 -1.14 10.54 -16.41
CA ASP A 151 -1.73 11.77 -15.93
C ASP A 151 -1.81 12.79 -17.07
N ALA A 152 -3.03 13.14 -17.44
CA ALA A 152 -3.32 14.06 -18.54
C ALA A 152 -3.81 15.44 -18.02
N THR A 153 -3.68 15.65 -16.70
CA THR A 153 -3.98 16.92 -16.04
C THR A 153 -2.78 17.84 -16.02
#